data_AF-A0AAD6UVE8-F1
#
_entry.id   AF-A0AAD6UVE8-F1
#
_cell.length_a   1.000
_cell.length_b   1.000
_cell.length_c   1.000
_cell.angle_alpha   90.00
_cell.angle_beta   90.00
_cell.angle_gamma   90.00
#
_symmetry.space_group_name_H-M   'P 1'
#
loop_
_entity.id
_entity.type
_entity.pdbx_description
1 polymer ?
#
loop_
_entity_poly.entity_id
_entity_poly.type
_entity_poly.pdbx_seq_one_letter_code
_entity_poly.pdbx_strand_id
1 'polypeptide(L)'
;MPGSFPSSSQNTVDDILSETELYCRQLLRQKRGFPLYNPKPRDGLPDAYRSMAIHIGDVGRVTSKGAFDFFFNIYLEADDPVHNNDVPEGFVPLPRYVDRDLERGDYEPGNCVLPPSIRRDGITNGFSCSGPNGAILALPHGSHWEKLDNVEHLRHYIVKHAENWYKYANVNRGRGLVNGSLYLITGWEKASNLSYGIASF
;
A
#
# COMPACT_ATOMS: atom_id res chain seq x y z
N MET A 1 5.31 2.46 60.02
CA MET A 1 4.12 1.94 59.31
C MET A 1 4.07 2.60 57.94
N PRO A 2 4.53 1.95 56.86
CA PRO A 2 4.41 2.48 55.52
C PRO A 2 3.04 2.11 54.95
N GLY A 3 2.32 3.11 54.44
CA GLY A 3 1.05 2.94 53.74
C GLY A 3 1.26 2.29 52.38
N SER A 4 0.52 1.22 52.13
CA SER A 4 0.41 0.55 50.83
C SER A 4 -0.35 1.43 49.84
N PHE A 5 0.29 1.78 48.73
CA PHE A 5 -0.40 2.27 47.53
C PHE A 5 -1.10 1.09 46.84
N PRO A 6 -2.36 1.21 46.41
CA PRO A 6 -2.96 0.21 45.54
C PRO A 6 -2.28 0.29 44.17
N SER A 7 -1.78 -0.85 43.69
CA SER A 7 -1.31 -1.02 42.32
C SER A 7 -2.47 -0.75 41.37
N SER A 8 -2.35 0.31 40.57
CA SER A 8 -3.17 0.49 39.38
C SER A 8 -2.83 -0.63 38.41
N SER A 9 -3.70 -1.63 38.36
CA SER A 9 -3.75 -2.61 37.27
C SER A 9 -3.86 -1.84 35.97
N GLN A 10 -2.76 -1.81 35.21
CA GLN A 10 -2.79 -1.44 33.80
C GLN A 10 -3.67 -2.47 33.10
N ASN A 11 -4.93 -2.14 32.87
CA ASN A 11 -5.74 -2.82 31.89
C ASN A 11 -5.13 -2.50 30.53
N THR A 12 -4.23 -3.38 30.06
CA THR A 12 -3.90 -3.49 28.64
C THR A 12 -5.18 -3.92 27.93
N VAL A 13 -5.92 -2.94 27.42
CA VAL A 13 -6.82 -3.22 26.30
C VAL A 13 -5.88 -3.62 25.18
N ASP A 14 -5.73 -4.93 24.96
CA ASP A 14 -5.15 -5.44 23.72
C ASP A 14 -6.01 -4.85 22.61
N ASP A 15 -5.47 -3.84 21.92
CA ASP A 15 -6.14 -3.19 20.81
C ASP A 15 -6.35 -4.27 19.76
N ILE A 16 -7.59 -4.77 19.64
CA ILE A 16 -7.94 -5.81 18.68
C ILE A 16 -7.80 -5.16 17.31
N LEU A 17 -6.68 -5.44 16.65
CA LEU A 17 -6.43 -4.95 15.30
C LEU A 17 -7.53 -5.43 14.37
N SER A 18 -7.95 -4.56 13.46
CA SER A 18 -8.80 -4.98 12.35
C SER A 18 -8.10 -6.02 11.47
N GLU A 19 -8.87 -6.82 10.74
CA GLU A 19 -8.33 -7.79 9.78
C GLU A 19 -7.36 -7.14 8.78
N THR A 20 -7.67 -5.93 8.31
CA THR A 20 -6.81 -5.15 7.41
C THR A 20 -5.48 -4.80 8.07
N GLU A 21 -5.50 -4.27 9.30
CA GLU A 21 -4.27 -3.91 10.02
C GLU A 21 -3.43 -5.14 10.33
N LEU A 22 -4.07 -6.25 10.71
CA LEU A 22 -3.42 -7.52 10.97
C LEU A 22 -2.74 -8.06 9.71
N TYR A 23 -3.48 -8.12 8.61
CA TYR A 23 -2.99 -8.52 7.29
C TYR A 23 -1.76 -7.68 6.89
N CYS A 24 -1.88 -6.35 6.97
CA CYS A 24 -0.79 -5.46 6.60
C CYS A 24 0.44 -5.67 7.48
N ARG A 25 0.26 -5.70 8.80
CA ARG A 25 1.36 -5.88 9.76
C ARG A 25 2.10 -7.20 9.55
N GLN A 26 1.38 -8.28 9.25
CA GLN A 26 2.00 -9.59 9.01
C GLN A 26 2.80 -9.61 7.70
N LEU A 27 2.24 -9.11 6.59
CA LEU A 27 2.90 -9.20 5.28
C LEU A 27 3.98 -8.14 5.06
N LEU A 28 3.95 -6.99 5.75
CA LEU A 28 5.04 -5.99 5.70
C LEU A 28 6.40 -6.59 6.05
N ARG A 29 6.42 -7.66 6.86
CA ARG A 29 7.64 -8.39 7.23
C ARG A 29 8.34 -9.06 6.04
N GLN A 30 7.63 -9.27 4.93
CA GLN A 30 8.16 -9.85 3.70
C GLN A 30 8.91 -8.83 2.83
N LYS A 31 8.84 -7.53 3.15
CA LYS A 31 9.56 -6.46 2.43
C LYS A 31 9.26 -6.41 0.92
N ARG A 32 8.05 -6.80 0.50
CA ARG A 32 7.56 -6.73 -0.89
C ARG A 32 6.70 -5.49 -1.16
N GLY A 33 6.95 -4.41 -0.42
CA GLY A 33 6.12 -3.20 -0.44
C GLY A 33 4.98 -3.24 0.58
N PHE A 34 4.08 -2.25 0.49
CA PHE A 34 2.93 -2.14 1.37
C PHE A 34 1.77 -3.01 0.84
N PRO A 35 1.31 -4.03 1.58
CA PRO A 35 0.23 -4.91 1.14
C PRO A 35 -1.13 -4.19 1.20
N LEU A 36 -1.97 -4.38 0.19
CA LEU A 36 -3.35 -3.88 0.18
C LEU A 36 -4.31 -5.03 0.48
N TYR A 37 -5.19 -4.84 1.47
CA TYR A 37 -6.24 -5.81 1.80
C TYR A 37 -7.36 -5.81 0.75
N ASN A 38 -7.62 -4.65 0.14
CA ASN A 38 -8.58 -4.50 -0.95
C ASN A 38 -7.89 -3.85 -2.16
N PRO A 39 -7.22 -4.64 -3.02
CA PRO A 39 -6.41 -4.11 -4.13
C PRO A 39 -7.26 -3.67 -5.34
N LYS A 40 -8.59 -3.68 -5.25
CA LYS A 40 -9.46 -3.30 -6.37
C LYS A 40 -9.25 -1.82 -6.72
N PRO A 41 -9.12 -1.47 -8.03
CA PRO A 41 -9.07 -0.09 -8.46
C PRO A 41 -10.32 0.68 -8.00
N ARG A 42 -10.16 1.97 -7.78
CA ARG A 42 -11.29 2.85 -7.44
C ARG A 42 -12.22 3.02 -8.64
N ASP A 43 -13.52 3.00 -8.38
CA ASP A 43 -14.53 3.41 -9.35
C ASP A 43 -14.39 4.90 -9.70
N GLY A 44 -14.65 5.25 -10.97
CA GLY A 44 -14.65 6.64 -11.44
C GLY A 44 -13.33 7.17 -12.01
N LEU A 45 -12.24 6.39 -11.97
CA LEU A 45 -11.04 6.70 -12.77
C LEU A 45 -11.27 6.34 -14.25
N PRO A 46 -10.60 6.98 -15.23
CA PRO A 46 -10.70 6.58 -16.64
C PRO A 46 -10.40 5.09 -16.86
N ASP A 47 -11.11 4.44 -17.77
CA ASP A 47 -11.04 2.99 -18.00
C ASP A 47 -9.61 2.48 -18.24
N ALA A 48 -8.84 3.23 -19.04
CA ALA A 48 -7.45 2.93 -19.33
C ALA A 48 -6.55 2.96 -18.09
N TYR A 49 -6.90 3.77 -17.08
CA TYR A 49 -6.20 3.82 -15.80
C TYR A 49 -6.65 2.69 -14.87
N ARG A 50 -7.95 2.38 -14.86
CA ARG A 50 -8.51 1.30 -14.03
C ARG A 50 -7.97 -0.08 -14.40
N SER A 51 -7.75 -0.35 -15.70
CA SER A 51 -7.24 -1.64 -16.17
C SER A 51 -5.84 -1.96 -15.62
N MET A 52 -5.05 -0.93 -15.35
CA MET A 52 -3.70 -1.06 -14.80
C MET A 52 -3.64 -0.86 -13.28
N ALA A 53 -4.76 -0.52 -12.62
CA ALA A 53 -4.88 -0.26 -11.19
C ALA A 53 -3.98 0.90 -10.70
N ILE A 54 -2.96 0.61 -9.90
CA ILE A 54 -2.04 1.56 -9.29
C ILE A 54 -0.80 1.73 -10.18
N HIS A 55 -0.33 2.97 -10.35
CA HIS A 55 0.84 3.33 -11.14
C HIS A 55 1.96 3.91 -10.30
N ILE A 56 3.19 3.80 -10.80
CA ILE A 56 4.32 4.54 -10.25
C ILE A 56 4.05 6.04 -10.43
N GLY A 57 4.30 6.80 -9.37
CA GLY A 57 3.99 8.23 -9.28
C GLY A 57 2.64 8.55 -8.66
N ASP A 58 1.78 7.56 -8.43
CA ASP A 58 0.50 7.79 -7.75
C ASP A 58 0.72 8.30 -6.34
N VAL A 59 0.04 9.39 -6.01
CA VAL A 59 -0.05 9.94 -4.66
C VAL A 59 -1.46 9.68 -4.14
N GLY A 60 -1.54 9.18 -2.92
CA GLY A 60 -2.82 8.80 -2.32
C GLY A 60 -2.69 8.38 -0.87
N ARG A 61 -3.73 7.73 -0.35
CA ARG A 61 -3.72 7.09 0.97
C ARG A 61 -4.20 5.66 0.89
N VAL A 62 -3.85 4.86 1.90
CA VAL A 62 -4.54 3.60 2.17
C VAL A 62 -5.70 3.85 3.12
N THR A 63 -6.90 3.41 2.73
CA THR A 63 -8.13 3.55 3.53
C THR A 63 -8.18 2.49 4.64
N SER A 64 -9.06 2.67 5.64
CA SER A 64 -9.29 1.68 6.69
C SER A 64 -9.83 0.33 6.16
N LYS A 65 -10.40 0.31 4.95
CA LYS A 65 -10.81 -0.90 4.24
C LYS A 65 -9.68 -1.55 3.42
N GLY A 66 -8.47 -1.00 3.51
CA GLY A 66 -7.27 -1.49 2.83
C GLY A 66 -7.24 -1.25 1.32
N ALA A 67 -8.08 -0.34 0.80
CA ALA A 67 -8.03 0.12 -0.59
C ALA A 67 -7.18 1.38 -0.74
N PHE A 68 -6.61 1.58 -1.92
CA PHE A 68 -5.86 2.80 -2.27
C PHE A 68 -6.79 3.89 -2.80
N ASP A 69 -6.77 5.05 -2.14
CA ASP A 69 -7.53 6.25 -2.50
C ASP A 69 -6.60 7.21 -3.24
N PHE A 70 -6.66 7.16 -4.58
CA PHE A 70 -5.87 7.98 -5.50
C PHE A 70 -6.24 9.47 -5.43
N PHE A 71 -5.22 10.32 -5.48
CA PHE A 71 -5.34 11.77 -5.56
C PHE A 71 -4.86 12.32 -6.91
N PHE A 72 -3.59 12.13 -7.24
CA PHE A 72 -2.97 12.57 -8.49
C PHE A 72 -1.72 11.72 -8.78
N ASN A 73 -1.13 11.87 -9.96
CA ASN A 73 0.13 11.23 -10.32
C ASN A 73 1.18 12.29 -10.64
N ILE A 74 2.36 12.19 -10.04
CA ILE A 74 3.42 13.22 -10.15
C ILE A 74 4.12 13.29 -11.50
N TYR A 75 3.95 12.30 -12.39
CA TYR A 75 4.58 12.24 -13.71
C TYR A 75 3.62 12.60 -14.86
N LEU A 76 2.38 12.96 -14.52
CA LEU A 76 1.36 13.37 -15.49
C LEU A 76 1.16 14.88 -15.39
N GLU A 77 0.90 15.51 -16.52
CA GLU A 77 0.60 16.94 -16.59
C GLU A 77 -0.68 17.27 -15.80
N ALA A 78 -0.80 18.52 -15.33
CA ALA A 78 -1.92 18.94 -14.48
C ALA A 78 -3.31 18.80 -15.16
N ASP A 79 -3.33 18.87 -16.49
CA ASP A 79 -4.51 18.75 -17.33
C ASP A 79 -4.73 17.32 -17.85
N ASP A 80 -3.94 16.34 -17.37
CA ASP A 80 -4.15 14.94 -17.71
C ASP A 80 -5.57 14.50 -17.29
N PRO A 81 -6.32 13.81 -18.16
CA PRO A 81 -7.68 13.38 -17.87
C PRO A 81 -7.83 12.59 -16.56
N VAL A 82 -6.78 11.88 -16.10
CA VAL A 82 -6.85 11.14 -14.84
C VAL A 82 -6.96 12.04 -13.61
N HIS A 83 -6.40 13.24 -13.67
CA HIS A 83 -6.53 14.21 -12.58
C HIS A 83 -7.89 14.87 -12.56
N ASN A 84 -8.64 14.87 -13.67
CA ASN A 84 -9.94 15.53 -13.77
C ASN A 84 -9.89 17.00 -13.31
N ASN A 85 -8.81 17.71 -13.68
CA ASN A 85 -8.50 19.08 -13.25
C ASN A 85 -8.40 19.25 -11.72
N ASP A 86 -8.09 18.18 -10.98
CA ASP A 86 -8.03 18.16 -9.52
C ASP A 86 -6.64 17.73 -9.05
N VAL A 87 -5.74 18.71 -8.95
CA VAL A 87 -4.36 18.57 -8.46
C VAL A 87 -4.04 19.61 -7.38
N PRO A 88 -2.95 19.43 -6.60
CA PRO A 88 -2.51 20.44 -5.64
C PRO A 88 -2.23 21.80 -6.28
N GLU A 89 -2.39 22.87 -5.49
CA GLU A 89 -2.02 24.22 -5.90
C GLU A 89 -0.53 24.31 -6.25
N GLY A 90 -0.21 24.90 -7.40
CA GLY A 90 1.16 25.01 -7.91
C GLY A 90 1.79 23.67 -8.28
N PHE A 91 0.96 22.67 -8.65
CA PHE A 91 1.44 21.37 -9.11
C PHE A 91 2.36 21.53 -10.34
N VAL A 92 3.53 20.90 -10.27
CA VAL A 92 4.51 20.83 -11.35
C VAL A 92 4.91 19.37 -11.51
N PRO A 93 4.65 18.72 -12.65
CA PRO A 93 5.00 17.32 -12.84
C PRO A 93 6.51 17.12 -12.88
N LEU A 94 6.95 15.94 -12.46
CA LEU A 94 8.30 15.45 -12.69
C LEU A 94 8.43 14.95 -14.15
N PRO A 95 9.63 15.06 -14.74
CA PRO A 95 9.93 14.36 -15.98
C PRO A 95 9.62 12.87 -15.84
N ARG A 96 9.00 12.28 -16.87
CA ARG A 96 8.75 10.83 -16.87
C ARG A 96 10.06 10.06 -16.72
N TYR A 97 10.04 9.06 -15.86
CA TYR A 97 11.09 8.06 -15.78
C TYR A 97 11.15 7.27 -17.09
N VAL A 98 12.33 6.73 -17.40
CA VAL A 98 12.55 5.88 -18.58
C VAL A 98 12.70 4.41 -18.17
N ASP A 99 12.57 3.48 -19.10
CA ASP A 99 12.62 2.03 -18.81
C ASP A 99 13.90 1.58 -18.09
N ARG A 100 15.02 2.27 -18.36
CA ARG A 100 16.33 2.04 -17.72
C ARG A 100 16.39 2.49 -16.26
N ASP A 101 15.38 3.19 -15.75
CA ASP A 101 15.22 3.56 -14.34
C ASP A 101 14.34 2.55 -13.58
N LEU A 102 13.88 1.48 -14.25
CA LEU A 102 12.96 0.49 -13.70
C LEU A 102 13.64 -0.88 -13.56
N GLU A 103 13.44 -1.50 -12.39
CA GLU A 103 13.65 -2.93 -12.20
C GLU A 103 12.29 -3.65 -12.23
N ARG A 104 12.26 -4.79 -12.92
CA ARG A 104 11.07 -5.59 -13.13
C ARG A 104 11.36 -7.06 -12.84
N GLY A 105 10.35 -7.79 -12.44
CA GLY A 105 10.46 -9.23 -12.30
C GLY A 105 9.13 -9.89 -12.04
N ASP A 106 9.19 -11.22 -11.93
CA ASP A 106 8.02 -12.08 -11.84
C ASP A 106 8.16 -13.06 -10.68
N TYR A 107 7.02 -13.48 -10.14
CA TYR A 107 6.93 -14.60 -9.24
C TYR A 107 6.06 -15.67 -9.86
N GLU A 108 6.52 -16.92 -9.76
CA GLU A 108 5.91 -18.07 -10.41
C GLU A 108 4.47 -18.36 -9.94
N PRO A 109 3.66 -19.03 -10.77
CA PRO A 109 2.37 -19.57 -10.37
C PRO A 109 2.42 -20.42 -9.10
N GLY A 110 1.38 -20.31 -8.28
CA GLY A 110 1.28 -21.00 -6.99
C GLY A 110 2.08 -20.35 -5.86
N ASN A 111 2.77 -19.23 -6.10
CA ASN A 111 3.48 -18.47 -5.07
C ASN A 111 2.52 -18.02 -3.95
N CYS A 112 3.05 -17.87 -2.74
CA CYS A 112 2.32 -17.30 -1.62
C CYS A 112 3.22 -16.33 -0.85
N VAL A 113 2.67 -15.18 -0.47
CA VAL A 113 3.32 -14.24 0.44
C VAL A 113 2.87 -14.61 1.84
N LEU A 114 3.81 -15.12 2.64
CA LEU A 114 3.54 -15.68 3.96
C LEU A 114 4.45 -15.01 4.98
N PRO A 115 3.97 -14.59 6.16
CA PRO A 115 4.82 -14.13 7.24
C PRO A 115 5.71 -15.29 7.74
N PRO A 116 6.82 -15.01 8.44
CA PRO A 116 7.71 -16.06 8.95
C PRO A 116 7.04 -17.08 9.90
N SER A 117 5.89 -16.72 10.47
CA SER A 117 5.09 -17.59 11.36
C SER A 117 4.24 -18.62 10.62
N ILE A 118 4.03 -18.48 9.31
CA ILE A 118 3.21 -19.40 8.51
C ILE A 118 4.09 -20.27 7.63
N ARG A 119 3.78 -21.57 7.63
CA ARG A 119 4.37 -22.56 6.73
C ARG A 119 3.27 -23.22 5.91
N ARG A 120 3.52 -23.36 4.61
CA ARG A 120 2.68 -24.14 3.71
C ARG A 120 3.16 -25.58 3.70
N ASP A 121 2.23 -26.51 3.88
CA ASP A 121 2.47 -27.94 3.66
C ASP A 121 2.32 -28.27 2.17
N GLY A 122 3.38 -28.83 1.58
CA GLY A 122 3.41 -29.19 0.17
C GLY A 122 2.55 -30.41 -0.20
N ILE A 123 2.15 -31.24 0.79
CA ILE A 123 1.36 -32.45 0.54
C ILE A 123 -0.13 -32.13 0.60
N THR A 124 -0.58 -31.49 1.68
CA THR A 124 -2.02 -31.20 1.89
C THR A 124 -2.46 -29.87 1.28
N ASN A 125 -1.51 -29.03 0.83
CA ASN A 125 -1.73 -27.60 0.56
C ASN A 125 -2.29 -26.81 1.76
N GLY A 126 -2.22 -27.38 2.97
CA GLY A 126 -2.61 -26.73 4.20
C GLY A 126 -1.61 -25.69 4.66
N PHE A 127 -2.06 -24.80 5.55
CA PHE A 127 -1.21 -23.82 6.20
C PHE A 127 -1.15 -24.11 7.70
N SER A 128 0.05 -24.01 8.27
CA SER A 128 0.27 -24.09 9.71
C SER A 128 0.84 -22.77 10.21
N CYS A 129 0.39 -22.31 11.37
CA CYS A 129 0.85 -21.08 12.00
C CYS A 129 1.45 -21.39 13.37
N SER A 130 2.64 -20.85 13.64
CA SER A 130 3.31 -21.02 14.93
C SER A 130 2.99 -19.91 15.94
N GLY A 131 2.08 -19.00 15.62
CA GLY A 131 1.73 -17.86 16.46
C GLY A 131 0.24 -17.56 16.45
N PRO A 132 -0.22 -16.62 17.31
CA PRO A 132 -1.64 -16.31 17.45
C PRO A 132 -2.21 -15.58 16.22
N ASN A 133 -1.35 -15.00 15.39
CA ASN A 133 -1.73 -14.13 14.28
C ASN A 133 -1.06 -14.59 12.98
N GLY A 134 -1.80 -14.52 11.87
CA GLY A 134 -1.35 -14.93 10.56
C GLY A 134 -1.95 -14.10 9.42
N ALA A 135 -1.26 -14.10 8.28
CA ALA A 135 -1.80 -13.55 7.04
C ALA A 135 -1.28 -14.34 5.83
N ILE A 136 -2.11 -14.50 4.82
CA ILE A 136 -1.76 -15.23 3.60
C ILE A 136 -2.20 -14.38 2.41
N LEU A 137 -1.29 -14.17 1.47
CA LEU A 137 -1.63 -13.74 0.11
C LEU A 137 -1.24 -14.86 -0.85
N ALA A 138 -2.25 -15.56 -1.37
CA ALA A 138 -2.09 -16.61 -2.37
C ALA A 138 -2.11 -16.01 -3.77
N LEU A 139 -1.15 -16.38 -4.60
CA LEU A 139 -0.96 -15.93 -5.98
C LEU A 139 -0.96 -17.16 -6.90
N PRO A 140 -2.13 -17.77 -7.17
CA PRO A 140 -2.22 -19.02 -7.93
C PRO A 140 -1.63 -18.92 -9.33
N HIS A 141 -1.67 -17.74 -9.96
CA HIS A 141 -1.09 -17.49 -11.29
C HIS A 141 0.22 -16.70 -11.24
N GLY A 142 0.75 -16.44 -10.04
CA GLY A 142 1.95 -15.64 -9.85
C GLY A 142 1.64 -14.15 -9.78
N SER A 143 2.69 -13.35 -9.90
CA SER A 143 2.59 -11.89 -9.86
C SER A 143 3.74 -11.25 -10.62
N HIS A 144 3.49 -10.08 -11.19
CA HIS A 144 4.49 -9.23 -11.83
C HIS A 144 4.77 -8.04 -10.92
N TRP A 145 6.01 -7.57 -10.88
CA TRP A 145 6.36 -6.37 -10.15
C TRP A 145 7.28 -5.46 -10.95
N GLU A 146 7.19 -4.17 -10.62
CA GLU A 146 7.98 -3.10 -11.22
C GLU A 146 8.23 -2.03 -10.18
N LYS A 147 9.45 -1.51 -10.10
CA LYS A 147 9.81 -0.43 -9.17
C LYS A 147 10.89 0.46 -9.77
N LEU A 148 10.96 1.70 -9.28
CA LEU A 148 12.05 2.61 -9.58
C LEU A 148 13.33 2.17 -8.88
N ASP A 149 14.44 2.14 -9.62
CA ASP A 149 15.76 1.84 -9.08
C ASP A 149 16.36 2.98 -8.27
N ASN A 150 16.13 4.21 -8.72
CA ASN A 150 16.63 5.41 -8.06
C ASN A 150 15.48 6.35 -7.70
N VAL A 151 15.22 6.48 -6.40
CA VAL A 151 14.17 7.34 -5.85
C VAL A 151 14.70 8.61 -5.19
N GLU A 152 16.00 8.91 -5.30
CA GLU A 152 16.60 10.06 -4.60
C GLU A 152 16.07 11.40 -5.13
N HIS A 153 15.80 11.48 -6.44
CA HIS A 153 15.18 12.65 -7.04
C HIS A 153 13.75 12.87 -6.52
N LEU A 154 13.03 11.78 -6.19
CA LEU A 154 11.70 11.87 -5.57
C LEU A 154 11.77 12.49 -4.19
N ARG A 155 12.79 12.16 -3.39
CA ARG A 155 12.95 12.73 -2.05
C ARG A 155 12.99 14.25 -2.07
N HIS A 156 13.77 14.84 -2.98
CA HIS A 156 13.87 16.29 -3.14
C HIS A 156 12.53 16.92 -3.54
N TYR A 157 11.83 16.28 -4.48
CA TYR A 157 10.52 16.72 -4.92
C TYR A 157 9.47 16.63 -3.80
N ILE A 158 9.42 15.52 -3.06
CA ILE A 158 8.50 15.33 -1.93
C ILE A 158 8.76 16.38 -0.85
N VAL A 159 10.01 16.61 -0.45
CA VAL A 159 10.33 17.62 0.60
C VAL A 159 9.83 19.01 0.20
N LYS A 160 9.92 19.36 -1.08
CA LYS A 160 9.45 20.66 -1.60
C LYS A 160 7.93 20.78 -1.65
N HIS A 161 7.20 19.68 -1.89
CA HIS A 161 5.77 19.72 -2.22
C HIS A 161 4.84 19.05 -1.19
N ALA A 162 5.37 18.28 -0.24
CA ALA A 162 4.57 17.47 0.69
C ALA A 162 3.58 18.30 1.53
N GLU A 163 3.98 19.49 1.99
CA GLU A 163 3.08 20.38 2.74
C GLU A 163 1.84 20.76 1.91
N ASN A 164 2.04 21.14 0.66
CA ASN A 164 0.96 21.44 -0.26
C ASN A 164 0.11 20.20 -0.57
N TRP A 165 0.69 19.00 -0.61
CA TRP A 165 -0.07 17.76 -0.79
C TRP A 165 -0.96 17.44 0.40
N TYR A 166 -0.47 17.64 1.63
CA TYR A 166 -1.30 17.51 2.83
C TYR A 166 -2.40 18.56 2.86
N LYS A 167 -2.10 19.82 2.53
CA LYS A 167 -3.11 20.89 2.42
C LYS A 167 -4.17 20.52 1.39
N TYR A 168 -3.75 20.09 0.20
CA TYR A 168 -4.66 19.63 -0.85
C TYR A 168 -5.54 18.46 -0.39
N ALA A 169 -4.95 17.41 0.18
CA ALA A 169 -5.70 16.23 0.59
C ALA A 169 -6.69 16.53 1.74
N ASN A 170 -6.33 17.43 2.66
CA ASN A 170 -7.16 17.75 3.82
C ASN A 170 -8.18 18.85 3.56
N VAL A 171 -7.79 19.91 2.87
CA VAL A 171 -8.63 21.09 2.63
C VAL A 171 -9.47 20.90 1.37
N ASN A 172 -8.85 20.60 0.22
CA ASN A 172 -9.57 20.47 -1.05
C ASN A 172 -10.34 19.15 -1.13
N ARG A 173 -9.72 18.05 -0.69
CA ARG A 173 -10.32 16.71 -0.78
C ARG A 173 -11.02 16.27 0.51
N GLY A 174 -10.92 17.01 1.61
CA GLY A 174 -11.62 16.71 2.86
C GLY A 174 -11.27 15.34 3.47
N ARG A 175 -10.05 14.84 3.26
CA ARG A 175 -9.69 13.44 3.61
C ARG A 175 -9.23 13.27 5.06
N GLY A 176 -8.85 14.33 5.76
CA GLY A 176 -8.45 14.26 7.18
C GLY A 176 -7.24 13.35 7.44
N LEU A 177 -6.23 13.41 6.55
CA LEU A 177 -4.97 12.71 6.68
C LEU A 177 -4.21 13.14 7.94
N VAL A 178 -3.76 12.13 8.69
CA VAL A 178 -2.73 12.27 9.72
C VAL A 178 -1.34 12.26 9.09
N ASN A 179 -0.36 12.84 9.77
CA ASN A 179 1.03 12.79 9.29
C ASN A 179 1.50 11.33 9.14
N GLY A 180 2.16 11.02 8.04
CA GLY A 180 2.62 9.68 7.69
C GLY A 180 1.58 8.79 6.98
N SER A 181 0.38 9.30 6.69
CA SER A 181 -0.67 8.53 5.98
C SER A 181 -0.74 8.77 4.47
N LEU A 182 0.07 9.70 3.95
CA LEU A 182 0.22 9.93 2.52
C LEU A 182 1.28 8.99 1.93
N TYR A 183 0.94 8.34 0.82
CA TYR A 183 1.81 7.41 0.11
C TYR A 183 2.12 7.97 -1.27
N LEU A 184 3.39 7.86 -1.67
CA LEU A 184 3.83 7.96 -3.05
C LEU A 184 4.22 6.56 -3.52
N ILE A 185 3.65 6.12 -4.64
CA ILE A 185 3.95 4.81 -5.22
C ILE A 185 5.25 4.89 -6.02
N THR A 186 6.29 4.20 -5.56
CA THR A 186 7.58 4.08 -6.26
C THR A 186 7.75 2.74 -6.97
N GLY A 187 6.79 1.84 -6.81
CA GLY A 187 6.76 0.51 -7.39
C GLY A 187 5.48 -0.23 -6.98
N TRP A 188 5.19 -1.32 -7.67
CA TRP A 188 4.01 -2.14 -7.44
C TRP A 188 4.32 -3.61 -7.68
N GLU A 189 3.52 -4.47 -7.06
CA GLU A 189 3.41 -5.88 -7.39
C GLU A 189 1.93 -6.20 -7.62
N LYS A 190 1.62 -6.85 -8.75
CA LYS A 190 0.25 -7.13 -9.18
C LYS A 190 0.10 -8.62 -9.48
N ALA A 191 -0.99 -9.21 -9.00
CA ALA A 191 -1.33 -10.59 -9.29
C ALA A 191 -1.60 -10.78 -10.79
N SER A 192 -1.04 -11.83 -11.38
CA SER A 192 -1.29 -12.19 -12.77
C SER A 192 -2.75 -12.61 -12.95
N ASN A 193 -3.38 -12.20 -14.05
CA ASN A 193 -4.80 -12.45 -14.35
C ASN A 193 -5.78 -12.02 -13.25
N LEU A 194 -5.42 -11.06 -12.40
CA LEU A 194 -6.22 -10.60 -11.26
C LEU A 194 -6.64 -11.73 -10.31
N SER A 195 -5.86 -12.81 -10.25
CA SER A 195 -6.16 -14.00 -9.48
C SER A 195 -5.36 -14.00 -8.17
N TYR A 196 -6.03 -13.72 -7.06
CA TYR A 196 -5.43 -13.69 -5.72
C TYR A 196 -6.42 -14.17 -4.66
N GLY A 197 -5.88 -14.63 -3.52
CA GLY A 197 -6.65 -14.95 -2.32
C GLY A 197 -6.00 -14.32 -1.09
N ILE A 198 -6.80 -13.70 -0.24
CA ILE A 198 -6.34 -13.05 0.99
C ILE A 198 -7.00 -13.73 2.19
N ALA A 199 -6.22 -13.98 3.23
CA ALA A 199 -6.72 -14.40 4.53
C ALA A 199 -5.89 -13.79 5.66
N SER A 200 -6.52 -13.50 6.79
CA SER A 200 -5.87 -13.09 8.04
C SER A 200 -6.68 -13.60 9.23
N PHE A 201 -6.00 -13.91 10.32
CA PHE A 201 -6.59 -14.42 11.56
C PHE A 201 -5.67 -14.11 12.75
#